data_AF-A0A518HEK3-F1
#
_entry.id   AF-A0A518HEK3-F1
#
_cell.length_a   1.000
_cell.length_b   1.000
_cell.length_c   1.000
_cell.angle_alpha   90.00
_cell.angle_beta   90.00
_cell.angle_gamma   90.00
#
_symmetry.space_group_name_H-M   'P 1'
#
loop_
_entity.id
_entity.type
_entity.pdbx_description
1 polymer ?
#
loop_
_entity_poly.entity_id
_entity_poly.type
_entity_poly.pdbx_seq_one_letter_code
_entity_poly.pdbx_strand_id
1 'polypeptide(L)'
;MAEPGRAARTGGGRPQGEAKDPDERYQSAADFAADVQDWLDGKPVAAAPYRYRFDPREVIAARPQAVLLVAFWMWFSSLYCLLVGFEGIVPAGSRRGSGGLNAWSLVMVGFGVWYLLLGRGLLSGRYWMLWAGVVTSLYNVGLFTFYLYRMAMAPAGAVGPYSSSLFTAIVVCWLASLVALLRRRTRDWFRLASRLRAEHKQADSPT
;
A
#
# COMPACT_ATOMS: atom_id res chain seq x y z
N MET A 1 33.21 -37.08 -28.73
CA MET A 1 32.26 -36.12 -29.34
C MET A 1 31.94 -35.08 -28.27
N ALA A 2 32.55 -33.91 -28.38
CA ALA A 2 32.39 -32.82 -27.41
C ALA A 2 31.22 -31.94 -27.86
N GLU A 3 30.29 -31.64 -26.94
CA GLU A 3 29.26 -30.63 -27.17
C GLU A 3 29.94 -29.27 -27.45
N PRO A 4 29.63 -28.60 -28.56
CA PRO A 4 30.11 -27.25 -28.80
C PRO A 4 29.54 -26.33 -27.73
N GLY A 5 30.45 -25.67 -27.01
CA GLY A 5 30.15 -24.82 -25.87
C GLY A 5 29.06 -23.80 -26.17
N ARG A 6 28.02 -23.81 -25.34
CA ARG A 6 27.04 -22.74 -25.21
C ARG A 6 27.77 -21.48 -24.74
N ALA A 7 28.29 -20.72 -25.70
CA ALA A 7 28.77 -19.37 -25.45
C ALA A 7 27.68 -18.59 -24.72
N ALA A 8 28.05 -17.99 -23.60
CA ALA A 8 27.16 -17.21 -22.75
C ALA A 8 26.46 -16.15 -23.61
N ARG A 9 25.14 -16.31 -23.80
CA ARG A 9 24.26 -15.30 -24.42
C ARG A 9 24.12 -14.14 -23.44
N THR A 10 25.15 -13.33 -23.30
CA THR A 10 25.12 -12.09 -22.55
C THR A 10 24.82 -10.95 -23.52
N GLY A 11 23.58 -10.44 -23.52
CA GLY A 11 23.34 -9.05 -23.91
C GLY A 11 22.44 -8.76 -25.12
N GLY A 12 21.75 -9.73 -25.72
CA GLY A 12 20.73 -9.43 -26.75
C GLY A 12 19.40 -9.03 -26.11
N GLY A 13 19.13 -7.73 -25.98
CA GLY A 13 17.83 -7.22 -25.53
C GLY A 13 16.69 -7.69 -26.45
N ARG A 14 15.47 -7.83 -25.91
CA ARG A 14 14.27 -8.07 -26.74
C ARG A 14 13.97 -6.82 -27.58
N PRO A 15 13.50 -6.98 -28.83
CA PRO A 15 13.15 -5.84 -29.68
C PRO A 15 12.08 -4.95 -29.02
N GLN A 16 12.27 -3.63 -29.08
CA GLN A 16 11.55 -2.59 -28.31
C GLN A 16 10.16 -2.20 -28.84
N GLY A 17 9.49 -3.06 -29.62
CA GLY A 17 8.24 -2.71 -30.30
C GLY A 17 7.08 -2.23 -29.41
N GLU A 18 7.18 -2.42 -28.09
CA GLU A 18 6.16 -2.06 -27.10
C GLU A 18 6.57 -0.92 -26.13
N ALA A 19 7.62 -0.14 -26.44
CA ALA A 19 8.02 0.98 -25.58
C ALA A 19 6.85 1.97 -25.39
N LYS A 20 6.62 2.43 -24.15
CA LYS A 20 5.50 3.35 -23.84
C LYS A 20 5.76 4.76 -24.35
N ASP A 21 7.00 5.21 -24.26
CA ASP A 21 7.43 6.50 -24.77
C ASP A 21 7.62 6.43 -26.29
N PRO A 22 6.97 7.30 -27.10
CA PRO A 22 7.16 7.34 -28.55
C PRO A 22 8.62 7.53 -28.96
N ASP A 23 9.40 8.27 -28.16
CA ASP A 23 10.80 8.56 -28.47
C ASP A 23 11.71 7.35 -28.23
N GLU A 24 11.23 6.36 -27.46
CA GLU A 24 11.90 5.09 -27.21
C GLU A 24 11.45 3.97 -28.18
N ARG A 25 10.54 4.26 -29.13
CA ARG A 25 10.12 3.30 -30.17
C ARG A 25 11.02 3.40 -31.39
N TYR A 26 10.98 2.36 -32.23
CA TYR A 26 11.51 2.44 -33.58
C TYR A 26 10.81 3.57 -34.35
N GLN A 27 11.60 4.47 -34.91
CA GLN A 27 11.10 5.60 -35.69
C GLN A 27 10.50 5.15 -37.03
N SER A 28 10.92 3.98 -37.51
CA SER A 28 10.36 3.35 -38.70
C SER A 28 10.22 1.84 -38.58
N ALA A 29 9.34 1.26 -39.39
CA ALA A 29 9.22 -0.20 -39.52
C ALA A 29 10.50 -0.84 -40.09
N ALA A 30 11.30 -0.08 -40.84
CA ALA A 30 12.57 -0.55 -41.39
C ALA A 30 13.62 -0.75 -40.28
N ASP A 31 13.71 0.19 -39.33
CA ASP A 31 14.62 0.07 -38.17
C ASP A 31 14.25 -1.14 -37.31
N PHE A 32 12.96 -1.39 -37.12
CA PHE A 32 12.47 -2.60 -36.44
C PHE A 32 12.85 -3.88 -37.20
N ALA A 33 12.63 -3.91 -38.52
CA ALA A 33 12.94 -5.08 -39.34
C ALA A 33 14.44 -5.39 -39.36
N ALA A 34 15.30 -4.36 -39.41
CA ALA A 34 16.74 -4.50 -39.36
C ALA A 34 17.19 -5.15 -38.03
N ASP A 35 16.71 -4.63 -36.90
CA ASP A 35 17.01 -5.19 -35.58
C ASP A 35 16.48 -6.63 -35.42
N VAL A 36 15.30 -6.93 -35.96
CA VAL A 36 14.78 -8.31 -35.95
C VAL A 36 15.68 -9.24 -36.74
N GLN A 37 16.16 -8.81 -37.91
CA GLN A 37 17.08 -9.61 -38.72
C GLN A 37 18.43 -9.79 -38.01
N ASP A 38 18.98 -8.74 -37.41
CA ASP A 38 20.23 -8.82 -36.65
C ASP A 38 20.09 -9.80 -35.46
N TRP A 39 18.96 -9.78 -34.76
CA TRP A 39 18.67 -10.74 -33.70
C TRP A 39 18.60 -12.19 -34.21
N LEU A 40 17.93 -12.42 -35.35
CA LEU A 40 17.84 -13.75 -35.98
C LEU A 40 19.19 -14.27 -36.46
N ASP A 41 20.05 -13.37 -36.95
CA ASP A 41 21.43 -13.65 -37.38
C ASP A 41 22.39 -13.84 -36.18
N GLY A 42 21.92 -13.61 -34.94
CA GLY A 42 22.75 -13.65 -33.74
C GLY A 42 23.73 -12.47 -33.62
N LYS A 43 23.49 -11.38 -34.36
CA LYS A 43 24.23 -10.13 -34.29
C LYS A 43 23.71 -9.25 -33.14
N PRO A 44 24.54 -8.31 -32.64
CA PRO A 44 24.07 -7.29 -31.72
C PRO A 44 22.97 -6.44 -32.36
N VAL A 45 21.87 -6.24 -31.64
CA VAL A 45 20.78 -5.32 -32.03
C VAL A 45 21.10 -3.89 -31.62
N ALA A 46 20.67 -2.92 -32.43
CA ALA A 46 20.88 -1.49 -32.18
C ALA A 46 19.91 -0.92 -31.13
N ALA A 47 18.75 -1.58 -30.92
CA ALA A 47 17.83 -1.22 -29.86
C ALA A 47 18.54 -1.12 -28.50
N ALA A 48 18.27 -0.03 -27.79
CA ALA A 48 18.74 0.11 -26.43
C ALA A 48 18.21 -1.08 -25.57
N PRO A 49 18.96 -1.56 -24.58
CA PRO A 49 18.43 -2.55 -23.66
C PRO A 49 17.11 -2.04 -23.07
N TYR A 50 16.07 -2.87 -23.10
CA TYR A 50 14.78 -2.49 -22.53
C TYR A 50 14.96 -2.08 -21.06
N ARG A 51 14.87 -0.79 -20.77
CA ARG A 51 14.95 -0.26 -19.40
C ARG A 51 13.53 -0.22 -18.86
N TYR A 52 13.18 -1.21 -18.03
CA TYR A 52 11.93 -1.15 -17.28
C TYR A 52 11.97 0.02 -16.30
N ARG A 53 11.46 1.19 -16.73
CA ARG A 53 11.27 2.33 -15.84
C ARG A 53 10.00 2.09 -15.04
N PHE A 54 10.15 1.84 -13.75
CA PHE A 54 9.00 1.69 -12.86
C PHE A 54 8.15 2.95 -12.88
N ASP A 55 6.94 2.85 -13.46
CA ASP A 55 5.96 3.92 -13.39
C ASP A 55 5.03 3.70 -12.19
N PRO A 56 5.14 4.49 -11.10
CA PRO A 56 4.23 4.38 -9.96
C PRO A 56 2.76 4.64 -10.35
N ARG A 57 2.51 5.30 -11.48
CA ARG A 57 1.14 5.56 -11.97
C ARG A 57 0.43 4.29 -12.39
N GLU A 58 1.14 3.27 -12.87
CA GLU A 58 0.54 1.95 -13.18
C GLU A 58 -0.04 1.30 -11.92
N VAL A 59 0.70 1.36 -10.82
CA VAL A 59 0.25 0.83 -9.53
C VAL A 59 -0.97 1.59 -9.02
N ILE A 60 -0.99 2.93 -9.20
CA ILE A 60 -2.11 3.78 -8.81
C ILE A 60 -3.34 3.50 -9.68
N ALA A 61 -3.18 3.38 -11.00
CA ALA A 61 -4.27 3.14 -11.94
C ALA A 61 -4.92 1.76 -11.75
N ALA A 62 -4.13 0.73 -11.42
CA ALA A 62 -4.63 -0.61 -11.14
C ALA A 62 -5.27 -0.76 -9.74
N ARG A 63 -5.30 0.30 -8.92
CA ARG A 63 -5.71 0.24 -7.51
C ARG A 63 -7.19 -0.15 -7.37
N PRO A 64 -7.52 -1.21 -6.61
CA PRO A 64 -8.90 -1.54 -6.30
C PRO A 64 -9.55 -0.45 -5.44
N GLN A 65 -10.79 -0.07 -5.75
CA GLN A 65 -11.59 0.89 -4.96
C GLN A 65 -11.69 0.49 -3.48
N ALA A 66 -11.69 -0.82 -3.20
CA ALA A 66 -11.67 -1.36 -1.85
C ALA A 66 -10.47 -0.87 -1.02
N VAL A 67 -9.30 -0.67 -1.63
CA VAL A 67 -8.11 -0.14 -0.94
C VAL A 67 -8.30 1.33 -0.58
N LEU A 68 -8.99 2.11 -1.42
CA LEU A 68 -9.30 3.51 -1.13
C LEU A 68 -10.24 3.64 0.07
N LEU A 69 -11.27 2.80 0.13
CA LEU A 69 -12.19 2.76 1.27
C LEU A 69 -11.45 2.47 2.59
N VAL A 70 -10.57 1.47 2.60
CA VAL A 70 -9.79 1.12 3.80
C VAL A 70 -8.84 2.25 4.16
N ALA A 71 -8.14 2.84 3.19
CA ALA A 71 -7.22 3.95 3.44
C ALA A 71 -7.96 5.19 3.99
N PHE A 72 -9.15 5.48 3.46
CA PHE A 72 -10.03 6.53 3.99
C PHE A 72 -10.37 6.27 5.46
N TRP A 73 -10.74 5.04 5.81
CA TRP A 73 -11.10 4.70 7.19
C TRP A 73 -9.89 4.77 8.14
N MET A 74 -8.70 4.41 7.67
CA MET A 74 -7.46 4.59 8.42
C MET A 74 -7.17 6.08 8.66
N TRP A 75 -7.36 6.96 7.68
CA TRP A 75 -7.18 8.40 7.86
C TRP A 75 -8.23 9.02 8.77
N PHE A 76 -9.49 8.59 8.65
CA PHE A 76 -10.55 9.03 9.56
C PHE A 76 -10.23 8.66 11.01
N SER A 77 -9.79 7.42 11.24
CA SER A 77 -9.37 6.94 12.57
C SER A 77 -8.12 7.66 13.08
N SER A 78 -7.17 7.97 12.19
CA SER A 78 -6.00 8.78 12.51
C SER A 78 -6.40 10.17 12.99
N LEU A 79 -7.27 10.86 12.26
CA LEU A 79 -7.75 12.19 12.61
C LEU A 79 -8.44 12.17 13.98
N TYR A 80 -9.32 11.20 14.23
CA TYR A 80 -9.99 11.04 15.52
C TYR A 80 -8.99 10.85 16.67
N CYS A 81 -8.04 9.90 16.54
CA CYS A 81 -7.03 9.65 17.56
C CYS A 81 -6.12 10.86 17.82
N LEU A 82 -5.74 11.59 16.77
CA LEU A 82 -4.95 12.81 16.90
C LEU A 82 -5.73 13.91 17.62
N LEU A 83 -7.00 14.13 17.27
CA LEU A 83 -7.84 15.13 17.94
C LEU A 83 -7.98 14.83 19.44
N VAL A 84 -8.35 13.60 19.80
CA VAL A 84 -8.47 13.17 21.20
C VAL A 84 -7.14 13.25 21.94
N GLY A 85 -6.05 12.87 21.28
CA GLY A 85 -4.70 12.97 21.84
C GLY A 85 -4.28 14.42 22.11
N PHE A 86 -4.45 15.31 21.13
CA PHE A 86 -4.10 16.72 21.26
C PHE A 86 -4.99 17.46 22.26
N GLU A 87 -6.28 17.13 22.33
CA GLU A 87 -7.19 17.68 23.34
C GLU A 87 -6.71 17.38 24.76
N GLY A 88 -6.12 16.21 25.00
CA GLY A 88 -5.53 15.89 26.31
C GLY A 88 -4.17 16.55 26.57
N ILE A 89 -3.36 16.78 25.52
CA ILE A 89 -2.00 17.34 25.66
C ILE A 89 -2.03 18.86 25.81
N VAL A 90 -2.81 19.57 25.00
CA VAL A 90 -2.76 21.05 24.92
C VAL A 90 -3.11 21.70 26.27
N PRO A 91 -4.24 21.39 26.92
CA PRO A 91 -4.60 22.00 28.20
C PRO A 91 -3.64 21.59 29.33
N ALA A 92 -3.15 20.35 29.29
CA ALA A 92 -2.24 19.82 30.30
C ALA A 92 -0.87 20.50 30.26
N GLY A 93 -0.31 20.67 29.05
CA GLY A 93 0.96 21.36 28.83
C GLY A 93 0.90 22.83 29.24
N SER A 94 -0.21 23.52 28.91
CA SER A 94 -0.37 24.94 29.26
C SER A 94 -0.54 25.20 30.75
N ARG A 95 -1.12 24.27 31.53
CA ARG A 95 -1.44 24.50 32.95
C ARG A 95 -0.45 23.88 33.94
N ARG A 96 0.19 22.77 33.60
CA ARG A 96 0.99 21.95 34.54
C ARG A 96 2.41 21.66 34.06
N GLY A 97 2.82 22.20 32.91
CA GLY A 97 4.09 21.85 32.28
C GLY A 97 4.15 20.36 31.90
N SER A 98 5.36 19.79 31.84
CA SER A 98 5.58 18.38 31.45
C SER A 98 4.94 17.36 32.39
N GLY A 99 4.73 17.71 33.67
CA GLY A 99 4.05 16.86 34.65
C GLY A 99 2.54 16.68 34.41
N GLY A 100 1.95 17.44 33.49
CA GLY A 100 0.55 17.31 33.11
C GLY A 100 0.28 16.23 32.04
N LEU A 101 1.31 15.71 31.37
CA LEU A 101 1.13 14.83 30.22
C LEU A 101 0.48 13.50 30.63
N ASN A 102 -0.74 13.28 30.16
CA ASN A 102 -1.43 12.00 30.34
C ASN A 102 -0.87 10.97 29.36
N ALA A 103 -0.40 9.83 29.88
CA ALA A 103 0.09 8.71 29.07
C ALA A 103 -0.94 8.26 28.01
N TRP A 104 -2.22 8.33 28.34
CA TRP A 104 -3.30 8.00 27.40
C TRP A 104 -3.32 8.91 26.16
N SER A 105 -3.08 10.21 26.35
CA SER A 105 -3.05 11.17 25.25
C SER A 105 -1.87 10.90 24.32
N LEU A 106 -0.71 10.53 24.87
CA LEU A 106 0.45 10.12 24.08
C LEU A 106 0.18 8.82 23.30
N VAL A 107 -0.48 7.84 23.93
CA VAL A 107 -0.91 6.61 23.26
C VAL A 107 -1.86 6.91 22.10
N MET A 108 -2.82 7.82 22.29
CA MET A 108 -3.75 8.25 21.23
C MET A 108 -3.02 8.95 20.08
N VAL A 109 -2.07 9.83 20.36
CA VAL A 109 -1.23 10.43 19.31
C VAL A 109 -0.43 9.35 18.57
N GLY A 110 0.14 8.39 19.29
CA GLY A 110 0.87 7.26 18.71
C GLY A 110 0.00 6.42 17.77
N PHE A 111 -1.21 6.06 18.19
CA PHE A 111 -2.19 5.41 17.31
C PHE A 111 -2.56 6.28 16.11
N GLY A 112 -2.74 7.58 16.32
CA GLY A 112 -3.02 8.55 15.26
C GLY A 112 -1.95 8.53 14.17
N VAL A 113 -0.67 8.58 14.55
CA VAL A 113 0.47 8.49 13.62
C VAL A 113 0.53 7.10 12.95
N TRP A 114 0.32 6.03 13.71
CA TRP A 114 0.28 4.66 13.19
C TRP A 114 -0.76 4.50 12.07
N TYR A 115 -2.00 4.94 12.31
CA TYR A 115 -3.07 4.90 11.32
C TYR A 115 -2.76 5.72 10.06
N LEU A 116 -2.12 6.90 10.22
CA LEU A 116 -1.70 7.73 9.09
C LEU A 116 -0.67 7.01 8.21
N LEU A 117 0.34 6.41 8.84
CA LEU A 117 1.37 5.64 8.16
C LEU A 117 0.80 4.40 7.47
N LEU A 118 -0.16 3.71 8.09
CA LEU A 118 -0.87 2.60 7.48
C LEU A 118 -1.69 3.04 6.27
N GLY A 119 -2.46 4.12 6.37
CA GLY A 119 -3.24 4.64 5.25
C GLY A 119 -2.36 4.97 4.05
N ARG A 120 -1.26 5.71 4.28
CA ARG A 120 -0.26 6.01 3.23
C ARG A 120 0.41 4.74 2.70
N GLY A 121 0.71 3.79 3.58
CA GLY A 121 1.30 2.50 3.24
C GLY A 121 0.43 1.64 2.34
N LEU A 122 -0.86 1.53 2.65
CA LEU A 122 -1.85 0.83 1.85
C LEU A 122 -1.99 1.45 0.46
N LEU A 123 -2.07 2.78 0.37
CA LEU A 123 -2.12 3.49 -0.91
C LEU A 123 -0.85 3.29 -1.74
N SER A 124 0.29 3.15 -1.08
CA SER A 124 1.55 2.83 -1.73
C SER A 124 1.65 1.37 -2.17
N GLY A 125 0.70 0.48 -1.88
CA GLY A 125 0.74 -0.91 -2.35
C GLY A 125 1.92 -1.74 -1.81
N ARG A 126 2.41 -1.44 -0.60
CA ARG A 126 3.45 -2.24 0.06
C ARG A 126 2.84 -3.52 0.64
N TYR A 127 3.35 -4.70 0.27
CA TYR A 127 2.75 -5.97 0.66
C TYR A 127 2.64 -6.17 2.18
N TRP A 128 3.62 -5.71 2.95
CA TRP A 128 3.56 -5.80 4.41
C TRP A 128 2.49 -4.90 5.04
N MET A 129 2.13 -3.78 4.38
CA MET A 129 1.08 -2.86 4.85
C MET A 129 -0.31 -3.49 4.74
N LEU A 130 -0.52 -4.45 3.83
CA LEU A 130 -1.74 -5.25 3.76
C LEU A 130 -1.97 -5.99 5.09
N TRP A 131 -0.95 -6.71 5.56
CA TRP A 131 -1.05 -7.50 6.79
C TRP A 131 -1.16 -6.61 8.03
N ALA A 132 -0.41 -5.51 8.07
CA ALA A 132 -0.54 -4.53 9.14
C ALA A 132 -1.96 -3.93 9.19
N GLY A 133 -2.57 -3.66 8.03
CA GLY A 133 -3.97 -3.23 7.93
C GLY A 133 -4.97 -4.30 8.40
N VAL A 134 -4.74 -5.58 8.10
CA VAL A 134 -5.57 -6.71 8.57
C VAL A 134 -5.52 -6.83 10.09
N VAL A 135 -4.32 -6.87 10.67
CA VAL A 135 -4.12 -6.95 12.13
C VAL A 135 -4.76 -5.76 12.82
N THR A 136 -4.56 -4.56 12.28
CA THR A 136 -5.17 -3.34 12.81
C THR A 136 -6.70 -3.36 12.72
N SER A 137 -7.26 -3.89 11.63
CA SER A 137 -8.73 -4.02 11.48
C SER A 137 -9.30 -5.01 12.50
N LEU A 138 -8.64 -6.16 12.70
CA LEU A 138 -9.03 -7.14 13.72
C LEU A 138 -8.97 -6.55 15.13
N TYR A 139 -7.89 -5.84 15.45
CA TYR A 139 -7.74 -5.14 16.73
C TYR A 139 -8.90 -4.18 16.98
N ASN A 140 -9.26 -3.34 15.98
CA ASN A 140 -10.37 -2.39 16.12
C ASN A 140 -11.73 -3.08 16.26
N VAL A 141 -12.01 -4.12 15.47
CA VAL A 141 -13.24 -4.91 15.63
C VAL A 141 -13.34 -5.46 17.06
N GLY A 142 -12.27 -6.07 17.58
CA GLY A 142 -12.23 -6.60 18.94
C GLY A 142 -12.44 -5.50 19.99
N LEU A 143 -11.70 -4.39 19.87
CA LEU A 143 -11.78 -3.25 20.78
C LEU A 143 -13.20 -2.66 20.84
N PHE A 144 -13.81 -2.35 19.70
CA PHE A 144 -15.14 -1.75 19.66
C PHE A 144 -16.26 -2.73 20.01
N THR A 145 -16.10 -4.02 19.71
CA THR A 145 -17.02 -5.06 20.19
C THR A 145 -16.95 -5.20 21.71
N PHE A 146 -15.76 -5.13 22.30
CA PHE A 146 -15.59 -5.11 23.75
C PHE A 146 -16.24 -3.87 24.38
N TYR A 147 -16.12 -2.69 23.77
CA TYR A 147 -16.84 -1.49 24.23
C TYR A 147 -18.35 -1.65 24.17
N LEU A 148 -18.90 -2.20 23.06
CA LEU A 148 -20.33 -2.49 22.94
C LEU A 148 -20.79 -3.47 24.04
N TYR A 149 -20.01 -4.52 24.30
CA TYR A 149 -20.29 -5.46 25.37
C TYR A 149 -20.30 -4.77 26.75
N ARG A 150 -19.31 -3.90 27.02
CA ARG A 150 -19.24 -3.13 28.27
C ARG A 150 -20.43 -2.18 28.43
N MET A 151 -20.89 -1.58 27.34
CA MET A 151 -22.07 -0.72 27.32
C MET A 151 -23.36 -1.51 27.56
N ALA A 152 -23.48 -2.70 26.97
CA ALA A 152 -24.63 -3.59 27.17
C ALA A 152 -24.74 -4.10 28.61
N MET A 153 -23.61 -4.25 29.31
CA MET A 153 -23.54 -4.65 30.72
C MET A 153 -23.62 -3.46 31.70
N ALA A 154 -23.63 -2.22 31.22
CA ALA A 154 -23.72 -1.04 32.07
C ALA A 154 -25.15 -0.89 32.64
N PRO A 155 -25.32 -0.35 33.86
CA PRO A 155 -26.63 -0.04 34.40
C PRO A 155 -27.45 0.84 33.44
N ALA A 156 -28.76 0.58 33.38
CA ALA A 156 -29.68 1.36 32.55
C ALA A 156 -29.53 2.87 32.86
N GLY A 157 -29.28 3.68 31.83
CA GLY A 157 -29.10 5.14 31.94
C GLY A 157 -27.65 5.62 32.03
N ALA A 158 -26.66 4.75 32.20
CA ALA A 158 -25.24 5.15 32.24
C ALA A 158 -24.68 5.53 30.85
N VAL A 159 -25.35 5.11 29.78
CA VAL A 159 -24.86 5.22 28.41
C VAL A 159 -25.92 5.92 27.55
N GLY A 160 -25.56 7.04 26.92
CA GLY A 160 -26.47 7.79 26.05
C GLY A 160 -26.88 6.98 24.81
N PRO A 161 -28.14 7.08 24.32
CA PRO A 161 -28.68 6.24 23.25
C PRO A 161 -27.93 6.35 21.92
N TYR A 162 -27.24 7.47 21.66
CA TYR A 162 -26.46 7.69 20.44
C TYR A 162 -25.12 6.95 20.40
N SER A 163 -24.62 6.50 21.55
CA SER A 163 -23.29 5.89 21.61
C SER A 163 -23.29 4.45 21.06
N SER A 164 -24.31 3.64 21.35
CA SER A 164 -24.37 2.24 20.91
C SER A 164 -24.51 2.08 19.39
N SER A 165 -25.34 2.90 18.75
CA SER A 165 -25.52 2.89 17.29
C SER A 165 -24.24 3.33 16.57
N LEU A 166 -23.55 4.35 17.08
CA LEU A 166 -22.26 4.80 16.55
C LEU A 166 -21.19 3.70 16.63
N PHE A 167 -21.01 3.07 17.80
CA PHE A 167 -20.04 1.98 17.96
C PHE A 167 -20.38 0.78 17.07
N THR A 168 -21.67 0.47 16.89
CA THR A 168 -22.11 -0.58 15.97
C THR A 168 -21.72 -0.26 14.53
N ALA A 169 -21.97 0.97 14.07
CA ALA A 169 -21.58 1.41 12.73
C ALA A 169 -20.05 1.34 12.54
N ILE A 170 -19.27 1.73 13.56
CA ILE A 170 -17.81 1.63 13.53
C ILE A 170 -17.34 0.17 13.38
N VAL A 171 -17.93 -0.78 14.12
CA VAL A 171 -17.62 -2.21 13.99
C VAL A 171 -17.93 -2.71 12.58
N VAL A 172 -19.08 -2.34 12.02
CA VAL A 172 -19.46 -2.72 10.64
C VAL A 172 -18.46 -2.17 9.62
N CYS A 173 -18.03 -0.91 9.75
CA CYS A 173 -17.02 -0.32 8.87
C CYS A 173 -15.65 -1.03 8.95
N TRP A 174 -15.24 -1.43 10.15
CA TRP A 174 -13.99 -2.19 10.34
C TRP A 174 -14.08 -3.62 9.81
N LEU A 175 -15.23 -4.29 9.96
CA LEU A 175 -15.49 -5.58 9.33
C LEU A 175 -15.49 -5.49 7.80
N ALA A 176 -16.13 -4.47 7.23
CA ALA A 176 -16.11 -4.21 5.80
C ALA A 176 -14.68 -3.97 5.29
N SER A 177 -13.88 -3.22 6.06
CA SER A 177 -12.46 -2.98 5.75
C SER A 177 -11.63 -4.26 5.79
N LEU A 178 -11.86 -5.12 6.80
CA LEU A 178 -11.20 -6.42 6.91
C LEU A 178 -11.53 -7.31 5.71
N VAL A 179 -12.83 -7.44 5.36
CA VAL A 179 -13.27 -8.20 4.19
C VAL A 179 -12.65 -7.62 2.90
N ALA A 180 -12.63 -6.30 2.76
CA ALA A 180 -12.03 -5.61 1.62
C ALA A 180 -10.54 -5.92 1.45
N LEU A 181 -9.77 -5.99 2.54
CA LEU A 181 -8.35 -6.36 2.52
C LEU A 181 -8.13 -7.84 2.19
N LEU A 182 -9.00 -8.73 2.69
CA LEU A 182 -8.89 -10.17 2.45
C LEU A 182 -9.34 -10.61 1.04
N ARG A 183 -10.10 -9.77 0.32
CA ARG A 183 -10.53 -10.05 -1.06
C ARG A 183 -9.34 -10.35 -1.97
N ARG A 184 -9.48 -11.39 -2.79
CA ARG A 184 -8.47 -11.85 -3.75
C ARG A 184 -7.94 -10.72 -4.64
N ARG A 185 -8.82 -9.90 -5.20
CA ARG A 185 -8.46 -8.75 -6.05
C ARG A 185 -7.51 -7.77 -5.34
N THR A 186 -7.73 -7.50 -4.06
CA THR A 186 -6.86 -6.63 -3.26
C THR A 186 -5.49 -7.26 -3.06
N ARG A 187 -5.46 -8.55 -2.69
CA ARG A 187 -4.22 -9.31 -2.48
C ARG A 187 -3.39 -9.40 -3.76
N ASP A 188 -4.03 -9.62 -4.90
CA ASP A 188 -3.37 -9.72 -6.20
C ASP A 188 -2.78 -8.36 -6.63
N TRP A 189 -3.47 -7.25 -6.35
CA TRP A 189 -2.92 -5.92 -6.57
C TRP A 189 -1.66 -5.64 -5.72
N PHE A 190 -1.67 -6.01 -4.43
CA PHE A 190 -0.47 -5.87 -3.58
C PHE A 190 0.69 -6.74 -4.07
N ARG A 191 0.40 -7.96 -4.56
CA ARG A 191 1.42 -8.84 -5.17
C ARG A 191 1.99 -8.22 -6.45
N LEU A 192 1.14 -7.70 -7.33
CA LEU A 192 1.55 -6.98 -8.54
C LEU A 192 2.47 -5.80 -8.18
N ALA A 193 2.04 -4.94 -7.27
CA ALA A 193 2.83 -3.78 -6.84
C ALA A 193 4.18 -4.17 -6.21
N SER A 194 4.24 -5.29 -5.48
CA SER A 194 5.49 -5.83 -4.94
C SER A 194 6.41 -6.36 -6.04
N ARG A 195 5.84 -7.07 -7.02
CA ARG A 195 6.58 -7.63 -8.16
C ARG A 195 7.22 -6.54 -9.02
N LEU A 196 6.46 -5.53 -9.43
CA LEU A 196 6.97 -4.43 -10.26
C LEU A 196 8.12 -3.67 -9.59
N ARG A 197 8.09 -3.51 -8.27
CA ARG A 197 9.21 -2.90 -7.52
C ARG A 197 10.43 -3.80 -7.44
N ALA A 198 10.24 -5.11 -7.34
CA ALA A 198 11.35 -6.05 -7.30
C ALA A 198 12.06 -6.10 -8.67
N GLU A 199 11.28 -6.13 -9.75
CA GLU A 199 11.78 -6.07 -11.13
C GLU A 199 12.57 -4.77 -11.38
N HIS A 200 12.06 -3.63 -10.90
CA HIS A 200 12.77 -2.36 -11.00
C HIS A 200 14.10 -2.34 -10.23
N LYS A 201 14.13 -2.83 -8.99
CA LYS A 201 15.37 -2.91 -8.20
C LYS A 201 16.43 -3.79 -8.88
N GLN A 202 16.01 -4.85 -9.57
CA GLN A 202 16.91 -5.72 -10.33
C GLN A 202 17.48 -5.00 -11.56
N ALA A 203 16.67 -4.19 -12.24
CA ALA A 203 17.11 -3.40 -13.39
C ALA A 203 18.10 -2.28 -13.02
N ASP A 204 17.98 -1.69 -11.82
CA ASP A 204 18.84 -0.60 -11.35
C ASP A 204 20.19 -1.08 -10.77
N SER A 205 20.37 -2.38 -10.55
CA SER A 205 21.61 -2.92 -9.98
C SER A 205 22.65 -3.13 -11.09
N PRO A 206 23.72 -2.32 -11.18
CA PRO A 206 24.76 -2.52 -12.18
C PRO A 206 25.49 -3.84 -11.89
N THR A 207 25.35 -4.80 -12.80
CA THR A 207 26.18 -6.01 -12.84
C THR A 207 27.55 -5.70 -13.42
#